data_AF-A0AAD6YRV9-F1
#
_entry.id   AF-A0AAD6YRV9-F1
#
_cell.length_a   1.000
_cell.length_b   1.000
_cell.length_c   1.000
_cell.angle_alpha   90.00
_cell.angle_beta   90.00
_cell.angle_gamma   90.00
#
_symmetry.space_group_name_H-M   'P 1'
#
loop_
_entity.id
_entity.type
_entity.pdbx_description
1 polymer ?
#
loop_
_entity_poly.entity_id
_entity_poly.type
_entity_poly.pdbx_seq_one_letter_code
_entity_poly.pdbx_strand_id
1 'polypeptide(L)'
;RHPVSKQPSKPKLSVLLLCVSTTAVATLYESLAPSKPTPETMAMAIAGLETSWPPDGTLFLDINGGANRGKSWIPRDIDSALPLDVTDCIQPGPNVIQFIQLTGMVERTFILYASPRRSDSTEPSDLMSLFDEYVPIPTDNDLFTFTAQVTTS
;
A
#
# COMPACT_ATOMS: atom_id res chain seq x y z
N ARG A 1 -0.91 43.20 12.57
CA ARG A 1 -1.08 42.14 11.54
C ARG A 1 -0.01 41.10 11.82
N HIS A 2 -0.37 39.97 12.44
CA HIS A 2 0.56 38.86 12.65
C HIS A 2 0.72 38.06 11.35
N PRO A 3 1.93 37.63 10.97
CA PRO A 3 2.10 36.70 9.87
C PRO A 3 1.56 35.33 10.31
N VAL A 4 0.55 34.84 9.59
CA VAL A 4 0.09 33.46 9.73
C VAL A 4 1.20 32.58 9.17
N SER A 5 1.96 31.95 10.07
CA SER A 5 2.85 30.85 9.72
C SER A 5 1.99 29.75 9.09
N LYS A 6 2.10 29.56 7.78
CA LYS A 6 1.57 28.38 7.11
C LYS A 6 2.41 27.20 7.59
N GLN A 7 1.95 26.51 8.64
CA GLN A 7 2.53 25.21 8.98
C GLN A 7 2.41 24.31 7.74
N PRO A 8 3.50 23.65 7.32
CA PRO A 8 3.41 22.66 6.25
C PRO A 8 2.43 21.59 6.69
N SER A 9 1.35 21.43 5.91
CA SER A 9 0.35 20.40 6.17
C SER A 9 1.01 19.05 5.99
N LYS A 10 1.00 18.20 7.03
CA LYS A 10 1.55 16.85 6.95
C LYS A 10 1.01 16.13 5.71
N PRO A 11 1.86 15.44 4.92
CA PRO A 11 1.41 14.72 3.75
C PRO A 11 0.36 13.69 4.16
N LYS A 12 -0.81 13.76 3.52
CA LYS A 12 -1.82 12.70 3.69
C LYS A 12 -1.32 11.48 2.94
N LEU A 13 -1.21 10.34 3.60
CA LEU A 13 -0.79 9.08 2.98
C LEU A 13 -2.01 8.25 2.60
N SER A 14 -1.85 7.47 1.54
CA SER A 14 -2.70 6.32 1.20
C SER A 14 -1.91 5.05 1.41
N VAL A 15 -2.58 4.01 1.87
CA VAL A 15 -2.04 2.66 1.97
C VAL A 15 -2.74 1.80 0.93
N LEU A 16 -1.95 1.24 0.03
CA LEU A 16 -2.42 0.50 -1.14
C LEU A 16 -1.95 -0.95 -1.05
N LEU A 17 -2.85 -1.87 -1.38
CA LEU A 17 -2.57 -3.29 -1.50
C LEU A 17 -2.63 -3.69 -2.98
N LEU A 18 -1.55 -4.29 -3.46
CA LEU A 18 -1.44 -4.80 -4.83
C LEU A 18 -1.41 -6.32 -4.80
N CYS A 19 -2.05 -6.92 -5.79
CA CYS A 19 -1.79 -8.29 -6.19
C CYS A 19 -1.03 -8.24 -7.52
N VAL A 20 0.15 -8.85 -7.59
CA VAL A 20 1.00 -8.84 -8.80
C VAL A 20 1.51 -10.25 -9.09
N SER A 21 2.04 -10.49 -10.29
CA SER A 21 2.72 -11.75 -10.56
C SER A 21 4.04 -11.83 -9.80
N THR A 22 4.35 -13.00 -9.26
CA THR A 22 5.63 -13.23 -8.56
C THR A 22 6.82 -12.99 -9.48
N THR A 23 6.67 -13.26 -10.78
CA THR A 23 7.67 -12.97 -11.81
C THR A 23 7.94 -11.48 -11.95
N ALA A 24 6.90 -10.63 -11.97
CA ALA A 24 7.09 -9.18 -12.06
C ALA A 24 7.84 -8.62 -10.86
N VAL A 25 7.57 -9.15 -9.67
CA VAL A 25 8.29 -8.79 -8.44
C VAL A 25 9.76 -9.21 -8.53
N ALA A 26 10.04 -10.46 -8.94
CA ALA A 26 11.40 -10.93 -9.11
C ALA A 26 12.20 -10.06 -10.10
N THR A 27 11.62 -9.76 -11.27
CA THR A 27 12.22 -8.87 -12.27
C THR A 27 12.46 -7.46 -11.71
N LEU A 28 11.52 -6.91 -10.94
CA LEU A 28 11.69 -5.62 -10.28
C LEU A 28 12.89 -5.64 -9.33
N TYR A 29 12.98 -6.63 -8.44
CA TYR A 29 14.08 -6.76 -7.49
C TYR A 29 15.44 -6.96 -8.19
N GLU A 30 15.50 -7.77 -9.24
CA GLU A 30 16.73 -7.96 -10.04
C GLU A 30 17.18 -6.65 -10.70
N SER A 31 16.24 -5.87 -11.24
CA SER A 31 16.55 -4.59 -11.87
C SER A 31 17.11 -3.54 -10.88
N LEU A 32 16.70 -3.62 -9.61
CA LEU A 32 17.10 -2.69 -8.55
C LEU A 32 18.27 -3.20 -7.69
N ALA A 33 18.61 -4.48 -7.76
CA ALA A 33 19.69 -5.08 -6.96
C ALA A 33 21.04 -4.34 -7.05
N PRO A 34 21.47 -3.82 -8.22
CA PRO A 34 22.75 -3.11 -8.32
C PRO A 34 22.81 -1.79 -7.54
N SER A 35 21.67 -1.16 -7.23
CA SER A 35 21.61 0.22 -6.74
C SER A 35 21.29 0.35 -5.25
N LYS A 36 20.98 -0.74 -4.53
CA LYS A 36 20.50 -0.71 -3.13
C LYS A 36 19.41 0.35 -2.94
N PRO A 37 18.21 0.12 -3.49
CA PRO A 37 17.17 1.15 -3.58
C PRO A 37 16.78 1.66 -2.18
N THR A 38 16.55 2.96 -2.08
CA THR A 38 15.91 3.54 -0.90
C THR A 38 14.44 3.08 -0.82
N PRO A 39 13.80 3.11 0.36
CA PRO A 39 12.38 2.80 0.50
C PRO A 39 11.48 3.59 -0.47
N GLU A 40 11.81 4.85 -0.72
CA GLU A 40 11.08 5.73 -1.65
C GLU A 40 11.22 5.25 -3.09
N THR A 41 12.44 4.92 -3.51
CA THR A 41 12.70 4.39 -4.86
C THR A 41 11.99 3.06 -5.06
N MET A 42 11.98 2.20 -4.04
CA MET A 42 11.24 0.94 -4.06
C MET A 42 9.73 1.17 -4.16
N ALA A 43 9.16 2.08 -3.37
CA ALA A 43 7.73 2.40 -3.42
C ALA A 43 7.30 2.96 -4.79
N MET A 44 8.11 3.82 -5.41
CA MET A 44 7.85 4.31 -6.77
C MET A 44 7.90 3.18 -7.81
N ALA A 45 8.88 2.29 -7.68
CA ALA A 45 9.03 1.17 -8.61
C ALA A 45 7.86 0.17 -8.48
N ILE A 46 7.41 -0.11 -7.24
CA ILE A 46 6.22 -0.92 -6.96
C ILE A 46 4.94 -0.26 -7.50
N ALA A 47 4.79 1.06 -7.35
CA ALA A 47 3.63 1.80 -7.84
C ALA A 47 3.48 1.73 -9.38
N GLY A 48 4.55 1.40 -10.10
CA GLY A 48 4.52 1.17 -11.55
C GLY A 48 4.16 -0.26 -11.97
N LEU A 49 3.99 -1.20 -11.02
CA LEU A 49 3.60 -2.57 -11.35
C LEU A 49 2.12 -2.66 -11.71
N GLU A 50 1.82 -3.41 -12.77
CA GLU A 50 0.46 -3.75 -13.13
C GLU A 50 -0.13 -4.76 -12.15
N THR A 51 -1.27 -4.42 -11.56
CA THR A 51 -1.96 -5.34 -10.67
C THR A 51 -2.70 -6.42 -11.46
N SER A 52 -2.79 -7.60 -10.88
CA SER A 52 -3.41 -8.78 -11.47
C SER A 52 -4.05 -9.62 -10.37
N TRP A 53 -5.21 -9.15 -9.91
CA TRP A 53 -6.04 -9.85 -8.93
C TRP A 53 -6.50 -11.22 -9.46
N PRO A 54 -6.59 -12.24 -8.60
CA PRO A 54 -6.95 -13.57 -9.05
C PRO A 54 -8.47 -13.64 -9.37
N PRO A 55 -8.92 -14.67 -10.10
CA PRO A 55 -10.33 -14.82 -10.46
C PRO A 55 -11.27 -14.94 -9.26
N ASP A 56 -12.57 -14.77 -9.51
CA ASP A 56 -13.61 -15.01 -8.52
C ASP A 56 -13.51 -16.42 -7.89
N GLY A 57 -13.73 -16.47 -6.58
CA GLY A 57 -13.75 -17.72 -5.82
C GLY A 57 -12.37 -18.30 -5.48
N THR A 58 -11.26 -17.59 -5.74
CA THR A 58 -9.91 -18.08 -5.38
C THR A 58 -9.36 -17.48 -4.09
N LEU A 59 -9.84 -16.29 -3.70
CA LEU A 59 -9.33 -15.51 -2.57
C LEU A 59 -10.48 -14.86 -1.81
N PHE A 60 -10.33 -14.76 -0.50
CA PHE A 60 -11.05 -13.81 0.33
C PHE A 60 -10.02 -13.01 1.13
N LEU A 61 -10.14 -11.69 1.08
CA LEU A 61 -9.27 -10.77 1.80
C LEU A 61 -10.04 -10.21 2.97
N ASP A 62 -9.47 -10.28 4.17
CA ASP A 62 -10.02 -9.66 5.36
C ASP A 62 -8.98 -8.78 6.04
N ILE A 63 -9.32 -7.54 6.32
CA ILE A 63 -8.46 -6.63 7.08
C ILE A 63 -9.17 -6.33 8.38
N ASN A 64 -8.46 -6.53 9.49
CA ASN A 64 -8.94 -6.23 10.84
C ASN A 64 -10.33 -6.83 11.13
N GLY A 65 -10.53 -8.11 10.77
CA GLY A 65 -11.80 -8.84 10.93
C GLY A 65 -12.45 -8.64 12.29
N GLY A 66 -13.70 -8.17 12.29
CA GLY A 66 -14.49 -7.91 13.50
C GLY A 66 -14.15 -6.61 14.25
N ALA A 67 -13.20 -5.80 13.79
CA ALA A 67 -12.88 -4.49 14.38
C ALA A 67 -13.69 -3.35 13.75
N ASN A 68 -13.69 -2.17 14.41
CA ASN A 68 -14.40 -0.97 13.93
C ASN A 68 -13.90 -0.45 12.58
N ARG A 69 -12.65 -0.74 12.22
CA ARG A 69 -12.05 -0.42 10.91
C ARG A 69 -11.80 -1.67 10.07
N GLY A 70 -12.54 -2.74 10.36
CA GLY A 70 -12.46 -3.99 9.62
C GLY A 70 -13.21 -3.91 8.29
N LYS A 71 -12.68 -4.56 7.26
CA LYS A 71 -13.35 -4.70 5.97
C LYS A 71 -12.86 -5.96 5.27
N SER A 72 -13.77 -6.61 4.55
CA SER A 72 -13.47 -7.79 3.75
C SER A 72 -13.83 -7.57 2.29
N TRP A 73 -13.13 -8.28 1.41
CA TRP A 73 -13.32 -8.25 -0.03
C TRP A 73 -13.21 -9.65 -0.62
N ILE A 74 -13.96 -9.84 -1.69
CA ILE A 74 -13.78 -10.92 -2.65
C ILE A 74 -13.33 -10.34 -3.99
N PRO A 75 -12.69 -11.12 -4.88
CA PRO A 75 -12.12 -10.61 -6.12
C PRO A 75 -13.09 -9.75 -6.97
N ARG A 76 -14.36 -10.15 -7.14
CA ARG A 76 -15.37 -9.32 -7.83
C ARG A 76 -15.64 -7.95 -7.24
N ASP A 77 -15.35 -7.74 -5.96
CA ASP A 77 -15.52 -6.44 -5.29
C ASP A 77 -14.31 -5.54 -5.49
N ILE A 78 -13.25 -6.05 -6.12
CA ILE A 78 -11.99 -5.35 -6.37
C ILE A 78 -11.91 -5.04 -7.86
N ASP A 79 -11.61 -3.79 -8.19
CA ASP A 79 -11.26 -3.44 -9.57
C ASP A 79 -9.92 -4.10 -9.91
N SER A 80 -9.97 -5.10 -10.79
CA SER A 80 -8.80 -5.90 -11.15
C SER A 80 -7.68 -5.10 -11.78
N ALA A 81 -7.97 -3.90 -12.32
CA ALA A 81 -7.00 -3.02 -12.95
C ALA A 81 -6.33 -2.04 -11.98
N LEU A 82 -6.82 -1.94 -10.74
CA LEU A 82 -6.36 -0.93 -9.77
C LEU A 82 -5.84 -1.54 -8.46
N PRO A 83 -4.81 -0.92 -7.85
CA PRO A 83 -4.48 -1.15 -6.45
C PRO A 83 -5.71 -1.00 -5.55
N LEU A 84 -5.84 -1.88 -4.55
CA LEU A 84 -6.88 -1.76 -3.55
C LEU A 84 -6.47 -0.71 -2.50
N ASP A 85 -7.22 0.38 -2.38
CA ASP A 85 -7.03 1.35 -1.31
C ASP A 85 -7.61 0.82 0.00
N VAL A 86 -6.72 0.60 0.98
CA VAL A 86 -7.04 0.08 2.31
C VAL A 86 -6.84 1.12 3.41
N THR A 87 -6.64 2.39 3.05
CA THR A 87 -6.27 3.45 4.00
C THR A 87 -7.27 3.60 5.14
N ASP A 88 -8.57 3.51 4.83
CA ASP A 88 -9.62 3.68 5.84
C ASP A 88 -9.72 2.48 6.80
N CYS A 89 -9.08 1.36 6.45
CA CYS A 89 -9.01 0.16 7.29
C CYS A 89 -7.84 0.20 8.27
N ILE A 90 -6.87 1.11 8.05
CA ILE A 90 -5.69 1.23 8.92
C ILE A 90 -6.07 1.92 10.23
N GLN A 91 -5.66 1.32 11.34
CA GLN A 91 -5.88 1.83 12.69
C GLN A 91 -4.56 1.91 13.48
N PRO A 92 -4.44 2.82 14.47
CA PRO A 92 -3.29 2.82 15.37
C PRO A 92 -3.10 1.46 16.06
N GLY A 93 -1.85 1.01 16.14
CA GLY A 93 -1.49 -0.28 16.71
C GLY A 93 -1.51 -1.43 15.68
N PRO A 94 -1.81 -2.67 16.13
CA PRO A 94 -1.78 -3.84 15.26
C PRO A 94 -2.89 -3.81 14.19
N ASN A 95 -2.47 -4.05 12.95
CA ASN A 95 -3.33 -4.29 11.80
C ASN A 95 -3.06 -5.70 11.28
N VAL A 96 -4.12 -6.47 11.05
CA VAL A 96 -4.06 -7.84 10.53
C VAL A 96 -4.67 -7.86 9.14
N ILE A 97 -3.93 -8.40 8.17
CA ILE A 97 -4.43 -8.69 6.83
C ILE A 97 -4.43 -10.20 6.67
N GLN A 98 -5.61 -10.78 6.48
CA GLN A 98 -5.81 -12.21 6.26
C GLN A 98 -6.14 -12.47 4.80
N PHE A 99 -5.34 -13.34 4.19
CA PHE A 99 -5.55 -13.90 2.86
C PHE A 99 -6.08 -15.33 3.02
N ILE A 100 -7.37 -15.52 2.78
CA ILE A 100 -8.00 -16.85 2.81
C ILE A 100 -7.98 -17.39 1.37
N GLN A 101 -7.07 -18.31 1.13
CA GLN A 101 -6.84 -18.93 -0.16
C GLN A 101 -7.73 -20.15 -0.34
N LEU A 102 -8.55 -20.13 -1.40
CA LEU A 102 -9.47 -21.22 -1.75
C LEU A 102 -8.92 -22.11 -2.87
N THR A 103 -7.96 -21.60 -3.66
CA THR A 103 -7.31 -22.31 -4.79
C THR A 103 -5.83 -21.93 -4.85
N GLY A 104 -4.98 -22.70 -5.53
CA GLY A 104 -3.56 -22.38 -5.72
C GLY A 104 -3.29 -20.95 -6.23
N MET A 105 -2.46 -20.19 -5.50
CA MET A 105 -2.05 -18.81 -5.84
C MET A 105 -0.52 -18.63 -5.86
N VAL A 106 0.22 -19.70 -6.18
CA VAL A 106 1.70 -19.72 -6.12
C VAL A 106 2.38 -18.71 -7.05
N GLU A 107 1.68 -18.21 -8.06
CA GLU A 107 2.18 -17.23 -9.03
C GLU A 107 1.84 -15.77 -8.65
N ARG A 108 1.25 -15.55 -7.48
CA ARG A 108 0.80 -14.24 -7.02
C ARG A 108 1.59 -13.77 -5.80
N THR A 109 1.93 -12.50 -5.81
CA THR A 109 2.55 -11.81 -4.68
C THR A 109 1.68 -10.63 -4.28
N PHE A 110 1.41 -10.49 -2.99
CA PHE A 110 0.70 -9.34 -2.44
C PHE A 110 1.69 -8.34 -1.86
N ILE A 111 1.53 -7.07 -2.20
CA ILE A 111 2.42 -6.00 -1.75
C ILE A 111 1.59 -4.89 -1.11
N LEU A 112 1.93 -4.57 0.14
CA LEU A 112 1.39 -3.42 0.84
C LEU A 112 2.41 -2.29 0.80
N TYR A 113 2.03 -1.12 0.32
CA TYR A 113 2.89 0.07 0.38
C TYR A 113 2.11 1.33 0.70
N ALA A 114 2.82 2.34 1.19
CA ALA A 114 2.28 3.67 1.42
C ALA A 114 2.74 4.64 0.34
N SER A 115 1.85 5.50 -0.13
CA SER A 115 2.17 6.59 -1.05
C SER A 115 1.49 7.89 -0.62
N PRO A 116 2.02 9.06 -1.00
CA PRO A 116 1.28 10.32 -0.84
C PRO A 116 -0.10 10.24 -1.52
N ARG A 117 -1.15 10.70 -0.84
CA ARG A 117 -2.45 10.97 -1.48
C ARG A 117 -2.25 12.09 -2.47
N ARG A 118 -2.68 11.87 -3.72
CA ARG A 118 -2.92 12.98 -4.64
C ARG A 118 -4.05 13.83 -4.03
N SER A 119 -3.73 15.00 -3.50
CA SER A 119 -4.76 15.99 -3.20
C SER A 119 -5.32 16.48 -4.52
N ASP A 120 -6.65 16.54 -4.64
CA ASP A 120 -7.37 17.10 -5.80
C ASP A 120 -7.07 18.59 -6.07
N SER A 121 -6.11 19.19 -5.35
CA SER A 121 -5.73 20.60 -5.45
C SER A 121 -4.22 20.80 -5.65
N THR A 122 -3.49 19.78 -6.11
CA THR A 122 -2.03 19.87 -6.29
C THR A 122 -1.70 20.02 -7.77
N GLU A 123 -1.42 21.27 -8.16
CA GLU A 123 -0.77 21.59 -9.43
C GLU A 123 0.49 20.70 -9.59
N PRO A 124 0.81 20.20 -10.79
CA PRO A 124 1.91 19.25 -11.01
C PRO A 124 3.30 19.75 -10.54
N SER A 125 3.46 21.06 -10.33
CA SER A 125 4.66 21.68 -9.75
C SER A 125 4.85 21.37 -8.25
N ASP A 126 3.79 21.08 -7.49
CA ASP A 126 3.88 20.83 -6.05
C ASP A 126 4.24 19.37 -5.69
N LEU A 127 4.04 18.43 -6.62
CA LEU A 127 4.48 17.04 -6.44
C LEU A 127 6.01 16.92 -6.41
N MET A 128 6.72 17.77 -7.14
CA MET A 128 8.20 17.82 -7.11
C MET A 128 8.71 18.41 -5.79
N SER A 129 7.98 19.38 -5.22
CA SER A 129 8.31 20.01 -3.93
C SER A 129 8.05 19.12 -2.72
N LEU A 130 7.09 18.18 -2.82
CA LEU A 130 6.75 17.22 -1.75
C LEU A 130 7.86 16.19 -1.47
N PHE A 131 8.73 15.92 -2.45
CA PHE A 131 9.86 15.01 -2.28
C PHE A 131 11.14 15.71 -1.81
N ASP A 132 11.23 17.05 -1.93
CA ASP A 132 12.35 17.84 -1.44
C ASP A 132 12.18 18.23 0.05
N GLU A 133 10.96 18.29 0.57
CA GLU A 133 10.70 18.57 1.98
C GLU A 133 10.75 17.28 2.82
N TYR A 134 11.97 16.86 3.18
CA TYR A 134 12.21 15.79 4.14
C TYR A 134 11.58 16.15 5.50
N VAL A 135 10.35 15.69 5.73
CA VAL A 135 9.76 15.62 7.06
C VAL A 135 10.11 14.25 7.63
N PRO A 136 11.01 14.15 8.63
CA PRO A 136 11.32 12.87 9.25
C PRO A 136 10.01 12.27 9.78
N ILE A 137 9.64 11.11 9.24
CA ILE A 137 8.56 10.29 9.79
C ILE A 137 8.99 9.96 11.22
N PRO A 138 8.17 10.26 12.25
CA PRO A 138 8.51 9.88 13.62
C PRO A 138 8.82 8.39 13.65
N THR A 139 10.03 8.02 14.07
CA THR A 139 10.49 6.64 14.23
C THR A 139 9.88 5.98 15.47
N ASP A 140 8.63 6.32 15.78
CA ASP A 140 7.85 5.61 16.77
C ASP A 140 7.39 4.32 16.09
N ASN A 141 8.30 3.34 16.08
CA ASN A 141 8.17 2.08 15.35
C ASN A 141 6.93 1.24 15.74
N ASP A 142 6.16 1.71 16.73
CA ASP A 142 4.96 1.04 17.26
C ASP A 142 3.63 1.69 16.80
N LEU A 143 3.65 2.77 16.01
CA LEU A 143 2.40 3.47 15.68
C LEU A 143 1.47 2.63 14.79
N PHE A 144 2.05 1.85 13.86
CA PHE A 144 1.33 0.92 12.98
C PHE A 144 2.16 -0.34 12.78
N THR A 145 1.66 -1.49 13.24
CA THR A 145 2.28 -2.79 13.00
C THR A 145 1.39 -3.60 12.07
N PHE A 146 1.95 -4.23 11.05
CA PHE A 146 1.21 -5.08 10.12
C PHE A 146 1.58 -6.55 10.32
N THR A 147 0.56 -7.40 10.44
CA THR A 147 0.71 -8.85 10.40
C THR A 147 -0.07 -9.39 9.21
N ALA A 148 0.62 -10.07 8.30
CA ALA A 148 -0.03 -10.81 7.21
C ALA A 148 -0.23 -12.27 7.64
N GLN A 149 -1.43 -12.79 7.45
CA GLN A 149 -1.79 -14.18 7.72
C GLN A 149 -2.32 -14.81 6.43
N VAL A 150 -1.84 -16.02 6.12
CA VAL A 150 -2.35 -16.80 4.99
C VAL A 150 -3.04 -18.04 5.54
N THR A 151 -4.29 -18.25 5.16
CA THR A 151 -5.07 -19.44 5.52
C THR A 151 -5.35 -20.22 4.25
N THR A 152 -4.98 -21.51 4.21
CA THR A 152 -5.27 -22.41 3.08
C THR A 152 -6.36 -23.40 3.47
N SER A 153 -7.34 -23.60 2.60
CA SER A 153 -8.37 -24.64 2.74
C SER A 153 -7.93 -26.02 2.28
#